data_AF-A0AB74BT96-F1
#
_entry.id   AF-A0AB74BT96-F1
#
_cell.length_a   1.000
_cell.length_b   1.000
_cell.length_c   1.000
_cell.angle_alpha   90.00
_cell.angle_beta   90.00
_cell.angle_gamma   90.00
#
_symmetry.space_group_name_H-M   'P 1'
#
loop_
_entity.id
_entity.type
_entity.pdbx_description
1 polymer ?
#
loop_
_entity_poly.entity_id
_entity_poly.type
_entity_poly.pdbx_seq_one_letter_code
_entity_poly.pdbx_strand_id
1 'polypeptide(L)'
;MSSTLVQSVEQRLNLRAYGGTIKDVKSLKPSTLNTSLEELRKCFNEDGVLWVKGLISRDLINKCRRDYLEFVNQGSGMLKPGTDQEEGIFSGSDWRNFILPGGTRLALGLEDEKQPIRFICQLL
;
A
#
# COMPACT_ATOMS: atom_id res chain seq x y z
N MET A 1 -13.26 22.95 -15.51
CA MET A 1 -14.43 22.70 -14.63
C MET A 1 -14.18 21.63 -13.55
N SER A 2 -12.94 21.16 -13.31
CA SER A 2 -12.64 20.04 -12.40
C SER A 2 -12.18 20.43 -10.98
N SER A 3 -11.93 21.71 -10.72
CA SER A 3 -11.29 22.16 -9.47
C SER A 3 -12.25 22.14 -8.26
N THR A 4 -13.53 22.42 -8.47
CA THR A 4 -14.50 22.62 -7.38
C THR A 4 -14.93 21.32 -6.71
N LEU A 5 -14.97 20.20 -7.45
CA LEU A 5 -15.32 18.88 -6.89
C LEU A 5 -14.18 18.31 -6.03
N VAL A 6 -12.92 18.46 -6.46
CA VAL A 6 -11.75 18.00 -5.68
C VAL A 6 -11.67 18.71 -4.33
N GLN A 7 -11.87 20.03 -4.32
CA GLN A 7 -11.91 20.82 -3.09
C GLN A 7 -13.04 20.41 -2.14
N SER A 8 -14.20 20.00 -2.68
CA SER A 8 -15.34 19.56 -1.87
C SER A 8 -15.13 18.19 -1.20
N VAL A 9 -14.25 17.35 -1.77
CA VAL A 9 -13.87 16.04 -1.22
C VAL A 9 -12.85 16.21 -0.09
N GLU A 10 -11.86 17.09 -0.27
CA GLU A 10 -10.83 17.35 0.74
C GLU A 10 -11.40 17.85 2.07
N GLN A 11 -12.49 18.64 2.03
CA GLN A 11 -13.16 19.13 3.24
C GLN A 11 -14.00 18.09 4.00
N ARG A 12 -14.18 16.86 3.47
CA ARG A 12 -15.02 15.81 4.08
C ARG A 12 -14.28 14.53 4.49
N LEU A 13 -12.96 14.46 4.37
CA LEU A 13 -12.20 13.26 4.73
C LEU A 13 -11.93 13.21 6.24
N ASN A 14 -12.62 12.34 6.96
CA ASN A 14 -12.35 12.05 8.37
C ASN A 14 -11.28 10.95 8.47
N LEU A 15 -10.02 11.32 8.26
CA LEU A 15 -8.90 10.39 8.37
C LEU A 15 -8.42 10.28 9.81
N ARG A 16 -8.31 9.05 10.31
CA ARG A 16 -7.84 8.73 11.66
C ARG A 16 -6.68 7.75 11.59
N ALA A 17 -5.62 8.04 12.33
CA ALA A 17 -4.53 7.12 12.60
C ALA A 17 -4.62 6.64 14.05
N TYR A 18 -3.75 5.68 14.42
CA TYR A 18 -3.63 5.23 15.81
C TYR A 18 -3.41 6.39 16.81
N GLY A 19 -2.68 7.44 16.39
CA GLY A 19 -2.43 8.64 17.17
C GLY A 19 -3.51 9.73 17.14
N GLY A 20 -4.68 9.47 16.54
CA GLY A 20 -5.79 10.42 16.47
C GLY A 20 -6.12 10.93 15.06
N THR A 21 -6.83 12.06 14.99
CA THR A 21 -7.28 12.65 13.72
C THR A 21 -6.13 13.29 12.95
N ILE A 22 -6.01 12.94 11.67
CA ILE A 22 -5.03 13.57 10.77
C ILE A 22 -5.57 14.94 10.35
N LYS A 23 -4.81 15.99 10.64
CA LYS A 23 -5.13 17.37 10.24
C LYS A 23 -4.41 17.74 8.94
N ASP A 24 -4.87 18.81 8.29
CA ASP A 24 -4.21 19.42 7.12
C ASP A 24 -4.00 18.46 5.93
N VAL A 25 -4.97 17.57 5.72
CA VAL A 25 -4.96 16.61 4.62
C VAL A 25 -5.05 17.36 3.29
N LYS A 26 -4.12 17.06 2.38
CA LYS A 26 -4.06 17.60 1.02
C LYS A 26 -3.81 16.48 0.02
N SER A 27 -4.35 16.62 -1.18
CA SER A 27 -4.03 15.71 -2.28
C SER A 27 -2.60 15.89 -2.77
N LEU A 28 -1.90 14.79 -3.07
CA LEU A 28 -0.58 14.83 -3.69
C LEU A 28 -0.69 15.36 -5.12
N LYS A 29 0.20 16.28 -5.50
CA LYS A 29 0.28 16.80 -6.86
C LYS A 29 1.21 15.92 -7.70
N PRO A 30 0.73 15.36 -8.84
CA PRO A 30 1.56 14.51 -9.68
C PRO A 30 2.60 15.36 -10.42
N SER A 31 3.86 14.97 -10.33
CA SER A 31 4.96 15.45 -11.16
C SER A 31 5.30 14.41 -12.24
N THR A 32 5.97 14.85 -13.30
CA THR A 32 6.39 13.98 -14.41
C THR A 32 7.90 14.03 -14.56
N LEU A 33 8.46 13.14 -15.37
CA LEU A 33 9.89 13.14 -15.69
C LEU A 33 10.37 14.42 -16.41
N ASN A 34 9.44 15.18 -17.01
CA ASN A 34 9.75 16.44 -17.67
C ASN A 34 9.78 17.64 -16.71
N THR A 35 9.33 17.46 -15.46
CA THR A 35 9.34 18.51 -14.44
C THR A 35 10.79 18.82 -14.06
N SER A 36 11.16 20.09 -14.00
CA SER A 36 12.54 20.48 -13.73
C SER A 36 12.93 20.13 -12.28
N LEU A 37 14.22 19.87 -12.06
CA LEU A 37 14.72 19.53 -10.73
C LEU A 37 14.49 20.67 -9.71
N GLU A 38 14.55 21.93 -10.15
CA GLU A 38 14.29 23.09 -9.30
C GLU A 38 12.83 23.15 -8.85
N GLU A 39 11.88 22.86 -9.75
CA GLU A 39 10.46 22.77 -9.40
C GLU A 39 10.19 21.60 -8.44
N LEU A 40 10.80 20.43 -8.69
CA LEU A 40 10.68 19.28 -7.79
C LEU A 40 11.23 19.60 -6.40
N ARG A 41 12.38 20.29 -6.31
CA ARG A 41 12.96 20.71 -5.01
C ARG A 41 12.03 21.68 -4.29
N LYS A 42 11.46 22.66 -5.01
CA LYS A 42 10.49 23.58 -4.45
C LYS A 42 9.26 22.85 -3.90
N CYS A 43 8.66 21.95 -4.68
CA CYS A 43 7.52 21.15 -4.22
C CYS A 43 7.86 20.30 -3.00
N PHE A 44 9.05 19.68 -2.95
CA PHE A 44 9.47 18.91 -1.78
C PHE A 44 9.62 19.78 -0.53
N ASN A 45 10.21 20.98 -0.67
CA ASN A 45 10.38 21.89 0.46
C ASN A 45 9.03 22.44 0.97
N GLU A 46 8.04 22.62 0.09
CA GLU A 46 6.71 23.12 0.45
C GLU A 46 5.79 22.03 1.01
N ASP A 47 5.79 20.83 0.41
CA ASP A 47 4.83 19.77 0.71
C ASP A 47 5.44 18.59 1.52
N GLY A 48 6.76 18.52 1.66
CA GLY A 48 7.49 17.47 2.39
C GLY A 48 7.56 16.11 1.68
N VAL A 49 6.92 15.97 0.52
CA VAL A 49 6.83 14.73 -0.25
C VAL A 49 6.70 15.03 -1.74
N LEU A 50 7.15 14.11 -2.58
CA LEU A 50 6.99 14.18 -4.03
C LEU A 50 6.25 12.97 -4.56
N TRP A 51 5.30 13.21 -5.46
CA TRP A 51 4.67 12.16 -6.25
C TRP A 51 5.12 12.25 -7.71
N VAL A 52 6.14 11.47 -8.08
CA VAL A 52 6.68 11.47 -9.45
C VAL A 52 6.14 10.26 -10.21
N LYS A 53 5.41 10.52 -11.29
CA LYS A 53 4.87 9.46 -12.16
C LYS A 53 5.92 9.00 -13.17
N GLY A 54 5.96 7.69 -13.40
CA GLY A 54 6.83 7.08 -14.42
C GLY A 54 8.30 7.01 -14.03
N LEU A 55 8.66 7.23 -12.76
CA LEU A 55 10.05 7.18 -12.30
C LEU A 55 10.67 5.79 -12.43
N ILE A 56 9.91 4.75 -12.14
CA ILE A 56 10.32 3.36 -12.24
C ILE A 56 9.56 2.73 -13.41
N SER A 57 10.28 2.03 -14.30
CA SER A 57 9.66 1.36 -15.44
C SER A 57 8.74 0.22 -14.99
N ARG A 58 7.71 -0.06 -15.78
CA ARG A 58 6.77 -1.16 -15.51
C ARG A 58 7.50 -2.50 -15.41
N ASP A 59 8.46 -2.75 -16.30
CA ASP A 59 9.20 -4.01 -16.32
C ASP A 59 10.04 -4.21 -15.05
N LEU A 60 10.65 -3.13 -14.54
CA LEU A 60 11.42 -3.19 -13.30
C LEU A 60 10.50 -3.40 -12.08
N ILE A 61 9.35 -2.73 -12.04
CA ILE A 61 8.33 -2.94 -10.99
C ILE A 61 7.88 -4.41 -11.00
N ASN A 62 7.57 -4.95 -12.16
CA ASN A 62 7.09 -6.33 -12.31
C ASN A 62 8.16 -7.34 -11.90
N LYS A 63 9.42 -7.12 -12.26
CA LYS A 63 10.54 -7.94 -11.80
C LYS A 63 10.68 -7.89 -10.28
N CYS A 64 10.70 -6.70 -9.68
CA CYS A 64 10.77 -6.55 -8.22
C CYS A 64 9.59 -7.23 -7.51
N ARG A 65 8.37 -7.10 -8.05
CA ARG A 65 7.17 -7.76 -7.53
C ARG A 65 7.33 -9.29 -7.57
N ARG A 66 7.78 -9.85 -8.69
CA ARG A 66 8.06 -11.28 -8.83
C ARG A 66 9.08 -11.76 -7.81
N ASP A 67 10.25 -11.11 -7.74
CA ASP A 67 11.34 -11.50 -6.84
C ASP A 67 10.91 -11.46 -5.37
N TYR A 68 10.16 -10.41 -4.97
CA TYR A 68 9.62 -10.30 -3.61
C TYR A 68 8.59 -11.39 -3.31
N LEU A 69 7.65 -11.63 -4.22
CA LEU A 69 6.59 -12.62 -4.04
C LEU A 69 7.14 -14.04 -4.09
N GLU A 70 8.19 -14.30 -4.87
CA GLU A 70 8.95 -15.54 -4.80
C GLU A 70 9.54 -15.76 -3.41
N PHE A 71 10.30 -14.77 -2.91
CA PHE A 71 10.90 -14.82 -1.59
C PHE A 71 9.86 -15.04 -0.48
N VAL A 72 8.76 -14.28 -0.49
CA VAL A 72 7.70 -14.44 0.53
C VAL A 72 7.04 -15.80 0.41
N ASN A 73 6.81 -16.31 -0.80
CA ASN A 73 6.16 -17.61 -0.99
C ASN A 73 7.04 -18.78 -0.52
N GLN A 74 8.36 -18.64 -0.58
CA GLN A 74 9.29 -19.66 -0.06
C GLN A 74 9.06 -19.85 1.45
N GLY A 75 8.62 -21.05 1.83
CA GLY A 75 8.35 -21.42 3.23
C GLY A 75 6.98 -21.01 3.76
N SER A 76 6.34 -19.97 3.21
CA SER A 76 5.00 -19.55 3.63
C SER A 76 3.88 -20.26 2.84
N GLY A 77 4.10 -20.57 1.57
CA GLY A 77 3.03 -21.06 0.67
C GLY A 77 1.90 -20.04 0.47
N MET A 78 2.20 -18.74 0.61
CA MET A 78 1.20 -17.67 0.52
C MET A 78 0.51 -17.60 -0.85
N LEU A 79 1.20 -17.96 -1.93
CA LEU A 79 0.69 -17.87 -3.29
C LEU A 79 0.04 -19.17 -3.75
N LYS A 80 -0.94 -19.04 -4.66
CA LYS A 80 -1.63 -20.17 -5.26
C LYS A 80 -0.64 -21.04 -6.07
N PRO A 81 -0.59 -22.36 -5.83
CA PRO A 81 0.24 -23.26 -6.63
C PRO A 81 -0.14 -23.20 -8.11
N GLY A 82 0.87 -23.18 -8.99
CA GLY A 82 0.68 -23.19 -10.44
C GLY A 82 0.32 -21.85 -11.07
N THR A 83 0.30 -20.75 -10.31
CA THR A 83 0.18 -19.39 -10.87
C THR A 83 1.53 -18.69 -10.96
N ASP A 84 1.67 -17.76 -11.91
CA ASP A 84 2.85 -16.90 -11.95
C ASP A 84 2.89 -16.03 -10.67
N GLN A 85 4.07 -15.96 -10.05
CA GLN A 85 4.30 -15.18 -8.84
C GLN A 85 4.07 -13.68 -9.07
N GLU A 86 4.33 -13.18 -10.29
CA GLU A 86 4.06 -11.79 -10.68
C GLU A 86 2.57 -11.43 -10.56
N GLU A 87 1.68 -12.39 -10.77
CA GLU A 87 0.23 -12.19 -10.61
C GLU A 87 -0.15 -12.03 -9.13
N GLY A 88 0.63 -12.59 -8.20
CA GLY A 88 0.41 -12.45 -6.75
C GLY A 88 -0.92 -13.05 -6.27
N ILE A 89 -1.42 -14.08 -6.94
CA ILE A 89 -2.70 -14.71 -6.59
C ILE A 89 -2.55 -15.44 -5.26
N PHE A 90 -3.36 -15.04 -4.27
CA PHE A 90 -3.36 -15.63 -2.93
C PHE A 90 -3.78 -17.11 -2.94
N SER A 91 -3.14 -17.94 -2.12
CA SER A 91 -3.39 -19.39 -2.01
C SER A 91 -4.77 -19.74 -1.47
N GLY A 92 -5.42 -18.82 -0.74
CA GLY A 92 -6.65 -19.10 0.00
C GLY A 92 -6.44 -19.72 1.38
N SER A 93 -5.18 -19.83 1.82
CA SER A 93 -4.80 -20.28 3.16
C SER A 93 -5.31 -19.32 4.25
N ASP A 94 -5.29 -19.73 5.54
CA ASP A 94 -5.68 -18.80 6.62
C ASP A 94 -4.74 -17.60 6.63
N TRP A 95 -5.29 -16.42 6.34
CA TRP A 95 -4.54 -15.15 6.22
C TRP A 95 -3.78 -14.82 7.49
N ARG A 96 -4.25 -15.31 8.65
CA ARG A 96 -3.61 -15.10 9.96
C ARG A 96 -2.20 -15.67 10.01
N ASN A 97 -1.87 -16.68 9.19
CA ASN A 97 -0.53 -17.23 9.12
C ASN A 97 0.50 -16.25 8.53
N PHE A 98 0.06 -15.18 7.87
CA PHE A 98 0.93 -14.25 7.14
C PHE A 98 0.99 -12.84 7.76
N ILE A 99 0.27 -12.59 8.85
CA ILE A 99 0.18 -11.27 9.47
C ILE A 99 0.55 -11.36 10.94
N LEU A 100 1.45 -10.49 11.41
CA LEU A 100 1.68 -10.30 12.84
C LEU A 100 0.69 -9.25 13.39
N PRO A 101 0.10 -9.44 14.58
CA PRO A 101 0.36 -10.51 15.54
C PRO A 101 -0.43 -11.80 15.29
N GLY A 102 -1.20 -11.91 14.20
CA GLY A 102 -2.03 -13.09 13.86
C GLY A 102 -1.26 -14.41 13.87
N GLY A 103 -0.10 -14.48 13.24
CA GLY A 103 0.73 -15.69 13.20
C GLY A 103 1.25 -16.08 14.58
N THR A 104 1.64 -15.09 15.39
CA THR A 104 2.04 -15.30 16.80
C THR A 104 0.86 -15.73 17.66
N ARG A 105 -0.33 -15.14 17.47
CA ARG A 105 -1.54 -15.52 18.22
C ARG A 105 -1.96 -16.95 17.92
N LEU A 106 -1.95 -17.35 16.64
CA LEU A 106 -2.20 -18.73 16.23
C LEU A 106 -1.14 -19.68 16.83
N ALA A 107 0.14 -19.33 16.75
CA ALA A 107 1.22 -20.13 17.33
C ALA A 107 1.11 -20.28 18.86
N LEU A 108 0.50 -19.30 19.54
CA LEU A 108 0.26 -19.31 20.98
C LEU A 108 -1.12 -19.88 21.37
N GLY A 109 -1.92 -20.36 20.42
CA GLY A 109 -3.25 -20.93 20.69
C GLY A 109 -4.29 -19.91 21.19
N LEU A 110 -4.09 -18.62 20.92
CA LEU A 110 -5.00 -17.56 21.36
C LEU A 110 -6.20 -17.46 20.42
N GLU A 111 -7.41 -17.53 20.98
CA GLU A 111 -8.65 -17.31 20.25
C GLU A 111 -8.78 -15.86 19.75
N ASP A 112 -9.56 -15.69 18.68
CA ASP A 112 -9.83 -14.39 18.08
C ASP A 112 -10.85 -13.64 18.97
N GLU A 113 -10.55 -12.39 19.31
CA GLU A 113 -11.60 -11.50 19.78
C GLU A 113 -12.53 -11.23 18.59
N LYS A 114 -13.85 -11.22 18.79
CA LYS A 114 -14.90 -11.20 17.75
C LYS A 114 -14.90 -9.97 16.81
N GLN A 115 -13.84 -9.18 16.79
CA GLN A 115 -13.61 -8.03 15.93
C GLN A 115 -12.67 -8.43 14.79
N PRO A 116 -13.19 -8.85 13.61
CA PRO A 116 -12.34 -9.16 12.48
C PRO A 116 -11.58 -7.91 12.06
N ILE A 117 -10.25 -7.98 12.06
CA ILE A 117 -9.39 -6.99 11.40
C ILE A 117 -9.72 -7.05 9.90
N ARG A 118 -10.70 -6.25 9.46
CA ARG A 118 -11.24 -6.22 8.10
C ARG A 118 -10.28 -5.66 7.03
N PHE A 119 -9.03 -5.38 7.37
CA PHE A 119 -8.26 -4.36 6.65
C PHE A 119 -7.22 -4.82 5.64
N ILE A 120 -6.91 -6.12 5.50
CA ILE A 120 -5.66 -6.49 4.81
C ILE A 120 -5.84 -7.14 3.43
N CYS A 121 -6.98 -7.75 3.11
CA CYS A 121 -7.15 -8.44 1.82
C CYS A 121 -7.41 -7.54 0.59
N GLN A 122 -7.28 -6.21 0.69
CA GLN A 122 -7.52 -5.29 -0.44
C GLN A 122 -6.26 -4.57 -0.95
N LEU A 123 -5.07 -4.91 -0.43
CA LEU A 123 -3.82 -4.20 -0.72
C LEU A 123 -2.76 -5.02 -1.48
N LEU A 124 -3.12 -6.19 -2.01
CA LEU A 124 -2.27 -7.01 -2.89
C LEU A 124 -2.92 -7.19 -4.27
#